data_AF-A0A958J4N9-F1
#
_entry.id   AF-A0A958J4N9-F1
#
_cell.length_a   1.000
_cell.length_b   1.000
_cell.length_c   1.000
_cell.angle_alpha   90.00
_cell.angle_beta   90.00
_cell.angle_gamma   90.00
#
_symmetry.space_group_name_H-M   'P 1'
#
loop_
_entity.id
_entity.type
_entity.pdbx_description
1 polymer ?
#
loop_
_entity_poly.entity_id
_entity_poly.type
_entity_poly.pdbx_seq_one_letter_code
_entity_poly.pdbx_strand_id
1 'polypeptide(L)'
;MRGNRGFRGRGGSSRNGGGRGPGRGGRSGGRSRGGRGSRSGGGRGRHAGGRGRQSSRAPRHGAESGNKRERIAIESGHLVLIDQFMLANPQFIQRLREIMDEDPSAKNDLIKQYGGTVVELSPDRYRIERDPYAFSIVIHPDGSEFEASDISRDASDGQGYVLVDTRCLAMIDRELLDDSSLLEKYSSLWASGQDKACRDLLRDNGGAVRYGFSPVGDELGVFCIPEQDVVALFPDVGEQFEEQLESATEEESA
;
A
#
# COMPACT_ATOMS: atom_id res chain seq x y z
N MET A 1 7.54 -15.79 63.30
CA MET A 1 8.22 -16.46 62.18
C MET A 1 8.36 -15.47 61.02
N ARG A 2 9.53 -14.85 60.87
CA ARG A 2 9.87 -13.97 59.74
C ARG A 2 11.29 -14.31 59.32
N GLY A 3 11.45 -14.85 58.12
CA GLY A 3 12.74 -15.24 57.54
C GLY A 3 13.03 -14.42 56.30
N ASN A 4 13.84 -13.38 56.49
CA ASN A 4 14.36 -12.47 55.48
C ASN A 4 15.54 -13.15 54.75
N ARG A 5 15.55 -13.20 53.41
CA ARG A 5 16.76 -13.48 52.63
C ARG A 5 16.83 -12.57 51.42
N GLY A 6 17.67 -11.54 51.55
CA GLY A 6 18.11 -10.71 50.44
C GLY A 6 19.11 -11.45 49.57
N PHE A 7 19.05 -11.17 48.27
CA PHE A 7 20.07 -11.55 47.30
C PHE A 7 20.71 -10.27 46.76
N ARG A 8 22.01 -10.11 47.02
CA ARG A 8 22.89 -9.11 46.41
C ARG A 8 23.78 -9.83 45.39
N GLY A 9 23.89 -9.29 44.19
CA GLY A 9 24.99 -9.55 43.25
C GLY A 9 25.19 -8.29 42.40
N ARG A 10 26.25 -7.49 42.62
CA ARG A 10 27.53 -7.51 41.87
C ARG A 10 27.28 -7.56 40.36
N GLY A 11 27.50 -6.50 39.59
CA GLY A 11 28.73 -5.71 39.51
C GLY A 11 29.55 -6.22 38.33
N GLY A 12 29.53 -5.50 37.21
CA GLY A 12 30.24 -5.86 35.99
C GLY A 12 30.50 -4.63 35.12
N SER A 13 31.67 -4.02 35.31
CA SER A 13 32.25 -2.94 34.52
C SER A 13 33.06 -3.50 33.34
N SER A 14 32.82 -3.00 32.11
CA SER A 14 33.81 -2.98 31.02
C SER A 14 33.42 -1.87 30.03
N ARG A 15 34.25 -0.81 29.93
CA ARG A 15 35.32 -0.57 28.93
C ARG A 15 34.77 -0.40 27.50
N ASN A 16 34.78 0.82 26.95
CA ASN A 16 35.88 1.51 26.26
C ASN A 16 35.97 1.19 24.75
N GLY A 17 35.98 2.25 23.92
CA GLY A 17 36.28 2.23 22.49
C GLY A 17 35.23 3.04 21.71
N GLY A 18 35.48 4.19 21.11
CA GLY A 18 36.72 4.76 20.59
C GLY A 18 36.55 4.98 19.09
N GLY A 19 36.59 6.25 18.64
CA GLY A 19 36.99 6.61 17.28
C GLY A 19 35.87 6.85 16.25
N ARG A 20 35.52 8.12 16.04
CA ARG A 20 35.10 8.63 14.72
C ARG A 20 35.93 9.86 14.39
N GLY A 21 36.89 9.69 13.48
CA GLY A 21 37.65 10.78 12.89
C GLY A 21 36.91 11.41 11.69
N PRO A 22 37.12 12.70 11.40
CA PRO A 22 36.59 13.33 10.19
C PRO A 22 37.61 13.23 9.04
N GLY A 23 37.31 12.38 8.05
CA GLY A 23 38.07 12.27 6.81
C GLY A 23 37.63 13.30 5.78
N ARG A 24 38.46 14.34 5.60
CA ARG A 24 38.45 15.27 4.45
C ARG A 24 38.92 14.58 3.16
N GLY A 25 38.36 15.00 2.04
CA GLY A 25 38.91 14.83 0.68
C GLY A 25 37.77 14.74 -0.34
N GLY A 26 37.52 15.68 -1.27
CA GLY A 26 38.42 16.62 -1.91
C GLY A 26 39.13 15.93 -3.08
N ARG A 27 38.54 15.98 -4.29
CA ARG A 27 39.16 15.85 -5.64
C ARG A 27 38.05 15.96 -6.69
N SER A 28 37.90 17.08 -7.40
CA SER A 28 38.69 17.57 -8.54
C SER A 28 38.38 16.88 -9.87
N GLY A 29 38.05 17.70 -10.88
CA GLY A 29 38.57 17.46 -12.23
C GLY A 29 37.60 16.91 -13.27
N GLY A 30 36.55 17.67 -13.59
CA GLY A 30 35.95 17.59 -14.91
C GLY A 30 36.94 18.13 -15.95
N ARG A 31 37.29 17.28 -16.93
CA ARG A 31 37.76 17.63 -18.28
C ARG A 31 38.01 16.32 -19.04
N SER A 32 37.16 16.01 -20.00
CA SER A 32 37.65 15.37 -21.23
C SER A 32 36.79 15.79 -22.41
N ARG A 33 37.43 16.56 -23.29
CA ARG A 33 36.97 16.93 -24.62
C ARG A 33 37.26 15.77 -25.58
N GLY A 34 36.41 15.61 -26.57
CA GLY A 34 36.84 15.21 -27.92
C GLY A 34 36.65 13.74 -28.25
N GLY A 35 35.74 13.49 -29.20
CA GLY A 35 35.54 12.16 -29.79
C GLY A 35 34.52 12.20 -30.92
N ARG A 36 34.73 13.05 -31.93
CA ARG A 36 34.07 12.92 -33.22
C ARG A 36 34.62 11.68 -33.91
N GLY A 37 33.75 10.70 -34.16
CA GLY A 37 34.07 9.49 -34.93
C GLY A 37 32.83 9.03 -35.67
N SER A 38 32.71 9.47 -36.93
CA SER A 38 31.78 8.94 -37.92
C SER A 38 32.10 7.49 -38.28
N ARG A 39 31.08 6.65 -38.55
CA ARG A 39 30.96 5.82 -39.78
C ARG A 39 29.77 4.85 -39.71
N SER A 40 28.81 5.09 -40.60
CA SER A 40 28.20 4.15 -41.55
C SER A 40 28.20 2.63 -41.25
N GLY A 41 26.99 2.05 -41.26
CA GLY A 41 26.69 0.63 -41.50
C GLY A 41 25.29 0.32 -40.95
N GLY A 42 24.21 0.18 -41.72
CA GLY A 42 24.09 -0.59 -42.95
C GLY A 42 23.74 -2.04 -42.60
N GLY A 43 22.49 -2.29 -42.17
CA GLY A 43 22.04 -3.64 -41.79
C GLY A 43 20.53 -3.79 -41.89
N ARG A 44 20.04 -4.10 -43.10
CA ARG A 44 18.67 -4.55 -43.36
C ARG A 44 18.56 -6.03 -42.98
N GLY A 45 17.90 -6.33 -41.87
CA GLY A 45 17.52 -7.69 -41.48
C GLY A 45 16.00 -7.85 -41.53
N ARG A 46 15.51 -8.59 -42.53
CA ARG A 46 14.13 -9.08 -42.61
C ARG A 46 14.00 -10.31 -41.70
N HIS A 47 13.06 -10.31 -40.77
CA HIS A 47 12.56 -11.56 -40.19
C HIS A 47 11.04 -11.62 -40.32
N ALA A 48 10.64 -12.65 -41.06
CA ALA A 48 9.29 -13.11 -41.27
C ALA A 48 8.86 -14.07 -40.16
N GLY A 49 7.55 -14.14 -39.95
CA GLY A 49 6.88 -15.39 -39.55
C GLY A 49 6.83 -15.68 -38.05
N GLY A 50 5.68 -15.36 -37.44
CA GLY A 50 5.35 -15.80 -36.09
C GLY A 50 3.91 -15.47 -35.73
N ARG A 51 2.93 -16.02 -36.45
CA ARG A 51 1.52 -16.04 -36.00
C ARG A 51 1.39 -17.07 -34.87
N GLY A 52 1.91 -16.73 -33.70
CA GLY A 52 1.59 -17.41 -32.46
C GLY A 52 0.26 -16.87 -31.94
N ARG A 53 -0.75 -17.75 -31.84
CA ARG A 53 -1.95 -17.55 -31.03
C ARG A 53 -1.50 -17.24 -29.60
N GLN A 54 -1.34 -15.97 -29.27
CA GLN A 54 -1.24 -15.50 -27.90
C GLN A 54 -2.66 -15.14 -27.46
N SER A 55 -3.16 -15.94 -26.52
CA SER A 55 -4.24 -15.57 -25.62
C SER A 55 -3.81 -14.29 -24.89
N SER A 56 -4.16 -13.13 -25.45
CA SER A 56 -3.79 -11.83 -24.91
C SER A 56 -4.95 -11.26 -24.09
N ARG A 57 -5.16 -11.79 -22.88
CA ARG A 57 -5.59 -10.94 -21.75
C ARG A 57 -4.41 -10.03 -21.47
N ALA A 58 -4.47 -8.79 -21.93
CA ALA A 58 -3.42 -7.80 -21.71
C ALA A 58 -3.97 -6.63 -20.87
N PRO A 59 -3.97 -6.73 -19.53
CA PRO A 59 -4.16 -5.57 -18.66
C PRO A 59 -2.86 -4.82 -18.36
N ARG A 60 -1.73 -5.17 -19.02
CA ARG A 60 -0.41 -4.56 -18.74
C ARG A 60 -0.14 -3.20 -19.42
N HIS A 61 -1.08 -2.65 -20.18
CA HIS A 61 -0.91 -1.33 -20.83
C HIS A 61 -1.38 -0.13 -19.98
N GLY A 62 -1.78 -0.36 -18.72
CA GLY A 62 -2.25 0.69 -17.81
C GLY A 62 -1.16 1.59 -17.20
N ALA A 63 0.12 1.19 -17.15
CA ALA A 63 1.06 1.72 -16.15
C ALA A 63 2.06 2.82 -16.60
N GLU A 64 2.00 3.36 -17.83
CA GLU A 64 3.13 4.13 -18.40
C GLU A 64 3.15 5.68 -18.25
N SER A 65 2.49 6.32 -17.26
CA SER A 65 2.64 7.79 -17.11
C SER A 65 2.50 8.26 -15.66
N GLY A 66 3.25 9.29 -15.28
CA GLY A 66 3.34 9.83 -13.91
C GLY A 66 1.99 10.20 -13.27
N ASN A 67 0.95 10.46 -14.07
CA ASN A 67 -0.44 10.70 -13.60
C ASN A 67 -1.31 9.43 -13.49
N LYS A 68 -0.85 8.26 -13.96
CA LYS A 68 -1.59 6.99 -13.89
C LYS A 68 -1.39 6.25 -12.56
N ARG A 69 -0.60 6.82 -11.64
CA ARG A 69 -0.29 6.24 -10.31
C ARG A 69 -1.46 6.37 -9.33
N GLU A 70 -2.55 7.02 -9.75
CA GLU A 70 -3.84 7.24 -9.10
C GLU A 70 -4.91 6.30 -9.63
N ARG A 71 -4.53 5.10 -10.10
CA ARG A 71 -5.48 4.15 -10.67
C ARG A 71 -5.26 2.74 -10.14
N ILE A 72 -6.34 1.99 -10.04
CA ILE A 72 -6.37 0.56 -9.72
C ILE A 72 -7.17 -0.15 -10.82
N ALA A 73 -6.79 -1.36 -11.18
CA ALA A 73 -7.59 -2.24 -12.03
C ALA A 73 -8.21 -3.33 -11.16
N ILE A 74 -9.54 -3.47 -11.21
CA ILE A 74 -10.30 -4.52 -10.51
C ILE A 74 -10.83 -5.49 -11.57
N GLU A 75 -10.41 -6.75 -11.50
CA GLU A 75 -10.78 -7.80 -12.44
C GLU A 75 -11.69 -8.84 -11.75
N SER A 76 -11.42 -9.13 -10.48
CA SER A 76 -12.14 -10.10 -9.66
C SER A 76 -13.50 -9.63 -9.15
N GLY A 77 -13.79 -8.34 -9.32
CA GLY A 77 -14.91 -7.65 -8.68
C GLY A 77 -14.71 -7.41 -7.18
N HIS A 78 -13.49 -7.56 -6.67
CA HIS A 78 -13.18 -7.41 -5.25
C HIS A 78 -11.93 -6.55 -5.06
N LEU A 79 -12.11 -5.41 -4.41
CA LEU A 79 -11.03 -4.53 -3.98
C LEU A 79 -10.59 -4.90 -2.56
N VAL A 80 -9.31 -5.22 -2.41
CA VAL A 80 -8.67 -5.46 -1.12
C VAL A 80 -7.99 -4.19 -0.63
N LEU A 81 -8.36 -3.76 0.57
CA LEU A 81 -7.77 -2.66 1.33
C LEU A 81 -6.99 -3.26 2.50
N ILE A 82 -5.66 -3.10 2.52
CA ILE A 82 -4.83 -3.68 3.59
C ILE A 82 -3.54 -2.88 3.78
N ASP A 83 -2.95 -2.93 4.97
CA ASP A 83 -1.61 -2.37 5.19
C ASP A 83 -0.58 -2.99 4.23
N GLN A 84 0.26 -2.15 3.65
CA GLN A 84 1.33 -2.52 2.74
C GLN A 84 2.28 -3.62 3.29
N PHE A 85 2.56 -3.60 4.60
CA PHE A 85 3.41 -4.58 5.29
C PHE A 85 2.77 -5.97 5.31
N MET A 86 1.44 -6.06 5.35
CA MET A 86 0.78 -7.36 5.41
C MET A 86 1.10 -8.24 4.20
N LEU A 87 1.33 -7.63 3.04
CA LEU A 87 1.78 -8.31 1.82
C LEU A 87 3.21 -8.86 1.90
N ALA A 88 3.97 -8.52 2.94
CA ALA A 88 5.28 -9.08 3.27
C ALA A 88 5.31 -9.80 4.62
N ASN A 89 4.19 -9.85 5.36
CA ASN A 89 4.13 -10.48 6.66
C ASN A 89 4.17 -12.01 6.50
N PRO A 90 5.17 -12.72 7.07
CA PRO A 90 5.33 -14.16 6.89
C PRO A 90 4.13 -14.98 7.38
N GLN A 91 3.49 -14.56 8.48
CA GLN A 91 2.34 -15.27 9.04
C GLN A 91 1.12 -15.16 8.11
N PHE A 92 0.86 -13.95 7.59
CA PHE A 92 -0.21 -13.71 6.63
C PHE A 92 0.02 -14.50 5.34
N ILE A 93 1.22 -14.42 4.76
CA ILE A 93 1.55 -15.13 3.51
C ILE A 93 1.45 -16.64 3.68
N GLN A 94 1.93 -17.17 4.82
CA GLN A 94 1.81 -18.59 5.10
C GLN A 94 0.34 -19.02 5.15
N ARG A 95 -0.49 -18.31 5.91
CA ARG A 95 -1.93 -18.60 5.99
C ARG A 95 -2.62 -18.47 4.64
N LEU A 96 -2.29 -17.45 3.86
CA LEU A 96 -2.82 -17.23 2.52
C LEU A 96 -2.51 -18.41 1.58
N ARG A 97 -1.30 -18.99 1.68
CA ARG A 97 -0.91 -20.19 0.92
C ARG A 97 -1.66 -21.44 1.36
N GLU A 98 -1.94 -21.58 2.65
CA GLU A 98 -2.71 -22.71 3.19
C GLU A 98 -4.14 -22.73 2.61
N ILE A 99 -4.73 -21.56 2.38
CA ILE A 99 -6.12 -21.40 1.90
C ILE A 99 -6.22 -21.06 0.40
N MET A 100 -5.13 -21.20 -0.37
CA MET A 100 -5.07 -20.69 -1.75
C MET A 100 -6.11 -21.31 -2.67
N ASP A 101 -6.36 -22.62 -2.50
CA ASP A 101 -7.32 -23.43 -3.26
C ASP A 101 -8.71 -23.51 -2.58
N GLU A 102 -8.90 -22.81 -1.46
CA GLU A 102 -10.19 -22.77 -0.76
C GLU A 102 -11.17 -21.79 -1.42
N ASP A 103 -12.40 -21.76 -0.89
CA ASP A 103 -13.42 -20.83 -1.35
C ASP A 103 -12.95 -19.37 -1.20
N PRO A 104 -13.28 -18.46 -2.15
CA PRO A 104 -12.84 -17.07 -2.07
C PRO A 104 -13.25 -16.33 -0.78
N SER A 105 -14.31 -16.76 -0.10
CA SER A 105 -14.70 -16.21 1.21
C SER A 105 -13.64 -16.44 2.29
N ALA A 106 -12.90 -17.55 2.25
CA ALA A 106 -11.83 -17.82 3.21
C ALA A 106 -10.72 -16.76 3.14
N LYS A 107 -10.41 -16.27 1.93
CA LYS A 107 -9.44 -15.17 1.74
C LYS A 107 -9.97 -13.86 2.31
N ASN A 108 -11.25 -13.58 2.10
CA ASN A 108 -11.89 -12.38 2.67
C ASN A 108 -11.82 -12.40 4.20
N ASP A 109 -12.08 -13.56 4.81
CA ASP A 109 -11.98 -13.72 6.27
C ASP A 109 -10.55 -13.58 6.78
N LEU A 110 -9.57 -14.15 6.05
CA LEU A 110 -8.16 -13.97 6.37
C LEU A 110 -7.74 -12.50 6.31
N ILE A 111 -8.15 -11.77 5.29
CA ILE A 111 -7.85 -10.33 5.13
C ILE A 111 -8.39 -9.56 6.35
N LYS A 112 -9.64 -9.82 6.76
CA LYS A 112 -10.27 -9.20 7.93
C LYS A 112 -9.53 -9.51 9.24
N GLN A 113 -9.09 -10.76 9.43
CA GLN A 113 -8.33 -11.16 10.62
C GLN A 113 -7.01 -10.38 10.80
N TYR A 114 -6.46 -9.88 9.70
CA TYR A 114 -5.23 -9.08 9.70
C TYR A 114 -5.48 -7.58 9.50
N GLY A 115 -6.69 -7.12 9.83
CA GLY A 115 -7.03 -5.69 9.83
C GLY A 115 -7.21 -5.10 8.42
N GLY A 116 -7.44 -5.93 7.40
CA GLY A 116 -7.85 -5.48 6.08
C GLY A 116 -9.36 -5.52 5.88
N THR A 117 -9.83 -4.94 4.78
CA THR A 117 -11.22 -5.02 4.33
C THR A 117 -11.27 -5.40 2.85
N VAL A 118 -12.33 -6.12 2.46
CA VAL A 118 -12.62 -6.44 1.06
C VAL A 118 -13.95 -5.79 0.70
N VAL A 119 -13.96 -5.03 -0.39
CA VAL A 119 -15.13 -4.34 -0.92
C VAL A 119 -15.49 -4.94 -2.28
N GLU A 120 -16.77 -5.24 -2.48
CA GLU A 120 -17.29 -5.69 -3.78
C GLU A 120 -17.49 -4.47 -4.69
N LEU A 121 -16.98 -4.55 -5.92
CA LEU A 121 -17.07 -3.51 -6.94
C LEU A 121 -17.26 -4.16 -8.31
N SER A 122 -17.86 -3.45 -9.27
CA SER A 122 -17.86 -3.95 -10.65
C SER A 122 -16.42 -4.07 -11.19
N PRO A 123 -16.12 -5.09 -12.03
CA PRO A 123 -14.82 -5.15 -12.69
C PRO A 123 -14.61 -3.97 -13.65
N ASP A 124 -13.72 -3.05 -13.29
CA ASP A 124 -13.32 -1.91 -14.12
C ASP A 124 -12.01 -1.28 -13.61
N ARG A 125 -11.63 -0.15 -14.20
CA ARG A 125 -10.59 0.74 -13.71
C ARG A 125 -11.19 1.78 -12.79
N TYR A 126 -10.51 2.00 -11.68
CA TYR A 126 -10.88 2.98 -10.67
C TYR A 126 -9.80 4.04 -10.57
N ARG A 127 -10.23 5.28 -10.34
CA ARG A 127 -9.38 6.39 -9.96
C ARG A 127 -9.37 6.54 -8.44
N ILE A 128 -8.23 6.96 -7.91
CA ILE A 128 -8.05 7.25 -6.50
C ILE A 128 -7.79 8.74 -6.35
N GLU A 129 -8.64 9.41 -5.59
CA GLU A 129 -8.47 10.80 -5.20
C GLU A 129 -8.20 10.84 -3.69
N ARG A 130 -7.30 11.73 -3.26
CA ARG A 130 -6.98 11.91 -1.85
C ARG A 130 -7.10 13.38 -1.51
N ASP A 131 -7.95 13.69 -0.56
CA ASP A 131 -8.07 15.03 -0.01
C ASP A 131 -7.39 15.07 1.37
N PRO A 132 -6.21 15.72 1.50
CA PRO A 132 -5.54 15.84 2.78
C PRO A 132 -6.24 16.81 3.75
N TYR A 133 -7.10 17.71 3.28
CA TYR A 133 -7.82 18.67 4.11
C TYR A 133 -9.11 18.08 4.65
N ALA A 134 -9.80 17.28 3.84
CA ALA A 134 -10.98 16.53 4.26
C ALA A 134 -10.64 15.17 4.91
N PHE A 135 -9.35 14.83 5.01
CA PHE A 135 -8.87 13.54 5.48
C PHE A 135 -9.61 12.37 4.82
N SER A 136 -9.70 12.39 3.49
CA SER A 136 -10.43 11.36 2.73
C SER A 136 -9.58 10.74 1.62
N ILE A 137 -9.80 9.45 1.38
CA ILE A 137 -9.37 8.75 0.17
C ILE A 137 -10.63 8.24 -0.51
N VAL A 138 -10.81 8.60 -1.77
CA VAL A 138 -11.98 8.26 -2.58
C VAL A 138 -11.52 7.39 -3.73
N ILE A 139 -12.22 6.28 -3.94
CA ILE A 139 -11.99 5.34 -5.03
C ILE A 139 -13.29 5.30 -5.84
N HIS A 140 -13.24 5.71 -7.10
CA HIS A 140 -14.43 5.83 -7.95
C HIS A 140 -14.11 5.38 -9.39
N PRO A 141 -15.11 5.01 -10.20
CA PRO A 141 -14.88 4.57 -11.58
C PRO A 141 -14.09 5.59 -12.41
N ASP A 142 -13.15 5.12 -13.22
CA ASP A 142 -12.31 5.97 -14.06
C ASP A 142 -13.15 6.62 -15.17
N GLY A 143 -13.24 7.95 -15.16
CA GLY A 143 -14.03 8.72 -16.11
C GLY A 143 -15.41 9.14 -15.62
N SER A 144 -15.81 8.76 -14.40
CA SER A 144 -16.93 9.42 -13.73
C SER A 144 -16.52 10.82 -13.26
N GLU A 145 -17.42 11.79 -13.41
CA GLU A 145 -17.33 13.07 -12.71
C GLU A 145 -17.80 12.83 -11.28
N PHE A 146 -16.91 12.98 -10.32
CA PHE A 146 -17.18 12.76 -8.92
C PHE A 146 -16.89 14.04 -8.13
N GLU A 147 -17.89 14.61 -7.48
CA GLU A 147 -17.72 15.80 -6.64
C GLU A 147 -17.45 15.39 -5.19
N ALA A 148 -16.21 15.58 -4.74
CA ALA A 148 -15.76 15.15 -3.42
C ALA A 148 -16.43 15.88 -2.24
N SER A 149 -17.13 17.00 -2.48
CA SER A 149 -17.62 17.89 -1.43
C SER A 149 -18.71 17.32 -0.53
N ASP A 150 -19.45 16.30 -0.97
CA ASP A 150 -20.56 15.71 -0.23
C ASP A 150 -20.32 14.26 0.22
N ILE A 151 -19.09 13.75 0.05
CA ILE A 151 -18.83 12.31 0.17
C ILE A 151 -19.02 11.75 1.59
N SER A 152 -18.75 12.53 2.64
CA SER A 152 -18.99 12.11 4.02
C SER A 152 -20.48 11.96 4.36
N ARG A 153 -21.35 12.68 3.65
CA ARG A 153 -22.81 12.57 3.81
C ARG A 153 -23.36 11.40 3.01
N ASP A 154 -22.83 11.18 1.81
CA ASP A 154 -23.39 10.25 0.84
C ASP A 154 -22.85 8.81 1.03
N ALA A 155 -21.65 8.66 1.60
CA ALA A 155 -21.05 7.36 1.92
C ALA A 155 -21.66 6.78 3.20
N SER A 156 -22.87 6.21 3.07
CA SER A 156 -23.65 5.72 4.20
C SER A 156 -23.51 4.22 4.49
N ASP A 157 -22.97 3.43 3.56
CA ASP A 157 -22.93 1.96 3.69
C ASP A 157 -21.56 1.47 4.20
N GLY A 158 -21.47 1.26 5.52
CA GLY A 158 -20.24 0.83 6.19
C GLY A 158 -19.83 -0.61 5.82
N GLN A 159 -18.66 -0.76 5.21
CA GLN A 159 -18.10 -2.06 4.78
C GLN A 159 -17.12 -2.67 5.79
N GLY A 160 -16.67 -1.89 6.78
CA GLY A 160 -15.69 -2.29 7.79
C GLY A 160 -14.63 -1.21 8.00
N TYR A 161 -13.45 -1.64 8.43
CA TYR A 161 -12.30 -0.77 8.67
C TYR A 161 -11.01 -1.39 8.14
N VAL A 162 -9.98 -0.57 7.94
CA VAL A 162 -8.62 -1.03 7.63
C VAL A 162 -7.62 -0.41 8.60
N LEU A 163 -6.78 -1.25 9.18
CA LEU A 163 -5.67 -0.86 10.04
C LEU A 163 -4.43 -0.62 9.19
N VAL A 164 -3.81 0.55 9.35
CA VAL A 164 -2.65 1.00 8.57
C VAL A 164 -1.53 1.41 9.52
N ASP A 165 -0.73 0.45 9.98
CA ASP A 165 0.41 0.65 10.87
C ASP A 165 1.64 1.25 10.17
N THR A 166 1.90 0.88 8.91
CA THR A 166 3.13 1.27 8.19
C THR A 166 2.98 2.53 7.36
N ARG A 167 1.95 3.32 7.68
CA ARG A 167 1.55 4.54 6.98
C ARG A 167 1.11 4.32 5.54
N CYS A 168 1.17 3.12 4.99
CA CYS A 168 0.89 2.85 3.58
C CYS A 168 -0.28 1.87 3.45
N LEU A 169 -1.37 2.36 2.89
CA LEU A 169 -2.51 1.56 2.45
C LEU A 169 -2.23 0.98 1.07
N ALA A 170 -2.24 -0.34 0.96
CA ALA A 170 -2.27 -1.05 -0.30
C ALA A 170 -3.73 -1.30 -0.73
N MET A 171 -4.00 -1.05 -2.00
CA MET A 171 -5.30 -1.21 -2.65
C MET A 171 -5.07 -2.07 -3.88
N ILE A 172 -5.55 -3.32 -3.85
CA ILE A 172 -5.23 -4.31 -4.88
C ILE A 172 -6.49 -5.10 -5.24
N ASP A 173 -6.57 -5.58 -6.48
CA ASP A 173 -7.53 -6.62 -6.84
C ASP A 173 -7.23 -7.92 -6.06
N ARG A 174 -8.27 -8.65 -5.65
CA ARG A 174 -8.09 -9.89 -4.88
C ARG A 174 -7.25 -10.95 -5.61
N GLU A 175 -7.31 -11.04 -6.94
CA GLU A 175 -6.51 -12.02 -7.71
C GLU A 175 -5.00 -11.81 -7.55
N LEU A 176 -4.54 -10.61 -7.16
CA LEU A 176 -3.12 -10.37 -6.88
C LEU A 176 -2.61 -11.16 -5.67
N LEU A 177 -3.51 -11.60 -4.78
CA LEU A 177 -3.17 -12.47 -3.65
C LEU A 177 -2.96 -13.94 -4.08
N ASP A 178 -3.38 -14.30 -5.29
CA ASP A 178 -3.20 -15.64 -5.85
C ASP A 178 -1.87 -15.78 -6.61
N ASP A 179 -1.21 -14.66 -6.92
CA ASP A 179 0.10 -14.65 -7.55
C ASP A 179 1.21 -14.84 -6.50
N SER A 180 1.48 -16.11 -6.18
CA SER A 180 2.58 -16.49 -5.28
C SER A 180 3.94 -15.90 -5.69
N SER A 181 4.19 -15.77 -6.99
CA SER A 181 5.48 -15.25 -7.50
C SER A 181 5.63 -13.75 -7.24
N LEU A 182 4.53 -13.01 -7.36
CA LEU A 182 4.45 -11.60 -7.00
C LEU A 182 4.69 -11.42 -5.50
N LEU A 183 4.00 -12.18 -4.65
CA LEU A 183 4.13 -12.06 -3.19
C LEU A 183 5.53 -12.43 -2.67
N GLU A 184 6.17 -13.45 -3.26
CA GLU A 184 7.56 -13.81 -2.94
C GLU A 184 8.53 -12.70 -3.32
N LYS A 185 8.40 -12.17 -4.54
CA LYS A 185 9.21 -11.03 -5.00
C LYS A 185 8.98 -9.82 -4.11
N TYR A 186 7.73 -9.54 -3.75
CA TYR A 186 7.35 -8.45 -2.87
C TYR A 186 8.01 -8.57 -1.49
N SER A 187 7.93 -9.76 -0.87
CA SER A 187 8.55 -10.04 0.43
C SER A 187 10.07 -9.91 0.40
N SER A 188 10.71 -10.36 -0.69
CA SER A 188 12.16 -10.21 -0.88
C SER A 188 12.59 -8.75 -0.96
N LEU A 189 11.85 -7.92 -1.71
CA LEU A 189 12.10 -6.48 -1.81
C LEU A 189 11.89 -5.79 -0.46
N TRP A 190 10.83 -6.16 0.27
CA TRP A 190 10.54 -5.62 1.59
C TRP A 190 11.65 -5.95 2.61
N ALA A 191 12.06 -7.22 2.69
CA ALA A 191 13.15 -7.66 3.55
C ALA A 191 14.48 -6.95 3.23
N SER A 192 14.66 -6.50 1.99
CA SER A 192 15.83 -5.76 1.53
C SER A 192 15.73 -4.24 1.75
N GLY A 193 14.66 -3.74 2.36
CA GLY A 193 14.42 -2.31 2.59
C GLY A 193 14.14 -1.51 1.31
N GLN A 194 13.63 -2.16 0.26
CA GLN A 194 13.39 -1.53 -1.04
C GLN A 194 11.93 -1.06 -1.19
N ASP A 195 11.43 -0.26 -0.24
CA ASP A 195 10.00 0.13 -0.16
C ASP A 195 9.45 0.74 -1.45
N LYS A 196 10.27 1.53 -2.15
CA LYS A 196 9.88 2.10 -3.45
C LYS A 196 9.65 1.01 -4.49
N ALA A 197 10.52 0.00 -4.54
CA ALA A 197 10.39 -1.12 -5.48
C ALA A 197 9.17 -1.98 -5.14
N CYS A 198 8.83 -2.15 -3.85
CA CYS A 198 7.58 -2.79 -3.43
C CYS A 198 6.35 -2.04 -3.98
N ARG A 199 6.30 -0.71 -3.81
CA ARG A 199 5.18 0.09 -4.33
C ARG A 199 5.09 0.09 -5.84
N ASP A 200 6.23 0.17 -6.52
CA ASP A 200 6.28 0.13 -7.98
C ASP A 200 5.84 -1.27 -8.48
N LEU A 201 6.23 -2.36 -7.80
CA LEU A 201 5.78 -3.71 -8.13
C LEU A 201 4.25 -3.85 -8.04
N LEU A 202 3.60 -3.31 -7.00
CA LEU A 202 2.14 -3.34 -6.90
C LEU A 202 1.47 -2.54 -8.03
N ARG A 203 2.00 -1.35 -8.35
CA ARG A 203 1.48 -0.50 -9.43
C ARG A 203 1.61 -1.14 -10.81
N ASP A 204 2.74 -1.79 -11.07
CA ASP A 204 3.00 -2.47 -12.34
C ASP A 204 2.05 -3.66 -12.56
N ASN A 205 1.43 -4.17 -11.49
CA ASN A 205 0.44 -5.25 -11.52
C ASN A 205 -1.01 -4.76 -11.28
N GLY A 206 -1.28 -3.47 -11.46
CA GLY A 206 -2.65 -2.93 -11.41
C GLY A 206 -3.14 -2.54 -10.01
N GLY A 207 -2.33 -2.70 -8.98
CA GLY A 207 -2.62 -2.20 -7.64
C GLY A 207 -2.25 -0.72 -7.46
N ALA A 208 -2.55 -0.18 -6.29
CA ALA A 208 -2.12 1.12 -5.86
C ALA A 208 -1.67 1.12 -4.40
N VAL A 209 -0.84 2.10 -4.07
CA VAL A 209 -0.40 2.34 -2.69
C VAL A 209 -0.52 3.81 -2.39
N ARG A 210 -1.13 4.15 -1.26
CA ARG A 210 -1.26 5.51 -0.74
C ARG A 210 -0.78 5.60 0.68
N TYR A 211 -0.28 6.78 1.04
CA TYR A 211 -0.07 7.06 2.45
C TYR A 211 -1.41 7.24 3.12
N GLY A 212 -1.54 6.68 4.32
CA GLY A 212 -2.59 7.06 5.28
C GLY A 212 -2.50 8.54 5.63
N PHE A 213 -3.27 8.94 6.63
CA PHE A 213 -3.30 10.31 7.12
C PHE A 213 -2.27 10.53 8.22
N SER A 214 -2.09 9.56 9.11
CA SER A 214 -1.19 9.62 10.25
C SER A 214 0.21 9.07 9.95
N PRO A 215 1.24 9.64 10.60
CA PRO A 215 2.58 9.06 10.57
C PRO A 215 2.79 7.89 11.53
N VAL A 216 1.90 7.69 12.52
CA VAL A 216 2.03 6.67 13.58
C VAL A 216 1.15 5.44 13.32
N GLY A 217 0.12 5.61 12.49
CA GLY A 217 -0.82 4.59 12.11
C GLY A 217 -2.23 5.18 12.02
N ASP A 218 -3.06 4.59 11.16
CA ASP A 218 -4.46 4.98 10.99
C ASP A 218 -5.37 3.76 11.14
N GLU A 219 -6.54 3.96 11.73
CA GLU A 219 -7.70 3.12 11.53
C GLU A 219 -8.63 3.88 10.59
N LEU A 220 -8.91 3.32 9.42
CA LEU A 220 -9.74 3.97 8.41
C LEU A 220 -11.05 3.23 8.27
N GLY A 221 -12.16 3.93 8.49
CA GLY A 221 -13.49 3.44 8.20
C GLY A 221 -13.69 3.37 6.68
N VAL A 222 -14.27 2.28 6.21
CA VAL A 222 -14.50 2.01 4.79
C VAL A 222 -15.99 2.07 4.52
N PHE A 223 -16.41 2.99 3.67
CA PHE A 223 -17.81 3.23 3.33
C PHE A 223 -18.01 3.15 1.83
N CYS A 224 -19.18 2.67 1.41
CA CYS A 224 -19.61 2.72 0.02
C CYS A 224 -20.76 3.72 -0.15
N ILE A 225 -20.81 4.33 -1.33
CA ILE A 225 -22.01 5.02 -1.81
C ILE A 225 -22.88 3.97 -2.51
N PRO A 226 -24.13 3.74 -2.06
CA PRO A 226 -25.02 2.75 -2.67
C PRO A 226 -25.16 2.96 -4.18
N GLU A 227 -25.10 1.87 -4.93
CA GLU A 227 -25.35 1.82 -6.39
C GLU A 227 -24.33 2.58 -7.28
N GLN A 228 -23.22 3.11 -6.73
CA GLN A 228 -22.29 3.96 -7.49
C GLN A 228 -20.87 3.39 -7.65
N ASP A 229 -20.56 2.23 -7.09
CA ASP A 229 -19.20 1.66 -7.03
C ASP A 229 -18.15 2.67 -6.54
N VAL A 230 -18.53 3.52 -5.58
CA VAL A 230 -17.63 4.50 -4.95
C VAL A 230 -17.32 4.03 -3.54
N VAL A 231 -16.03 3.96 -3.24
CA VAL A 231 -15.51 3.66 -1.90
C VAL A 231 -14.89 4.91 -1.31
N ALA A 232 -15.30 5.28 -0.11
CA ALA A 232 -14.74 6.37 0.67
C ALA A 232 -14.05 5.82 1.91
N LEU A 233 -12.85 6.31 2.18
CA LEU A 233 -12.10 6.01 3.39
C LEU A 233 -11.87 7.30 4.17
N PHE A 234 -12.19 7.26 5.45
CA PHE A 234 -11.98 8.34 6.40
C PHE A 234 -11.29 7.78 7.64
N PRO A 235 -10.51 8.57 8.39
CA PRO A 235 -10.12 8.20 9.74
C PRO A 235 -11.36 7.79 10.53
N ASP A 236 -11.39 6.55 11.00
CA ASP A 236 -12.39 6.12 11.96
C ASP A 236 -11.94 6.68 13.31
N VAL A 237 -12.44 7.86 13.64
CA VAL A 237 -12.25 8.50 14.95
C VAL A 237 -13.25 7.97 15.96
N GLY A 238 -13.61 6.68 15.84
CA GLY A 238 -14.40 5.96 16.82
C GLY A 238 -13.95 6.29 18.24
N GLU A 239 -14.85 6.93 18.97
CA GLU A 239 -14.80 7.35 20.39
C GLU A 239 -14.00 8.63 20.76
N GLN A 240 -12.86 8.96 20.16
CA GLN A 240 -12.06 10.10 20.68
C GLN A 240 -12.59 11.50 20.30
N PHE A 241 -13.33 11.64 19.20
CA PHE A 241 -13.90 12.93 18.82
C PHE A 241 -15.18 13.27 19.58
N GLU A 242 -16.02 12.27 19.91
CA GLU A 242 -17.23 12.50 20.70
C GLU A 242 -16.89 12.93 22.13
N GLU A 243 -15.91 12.30 22.78
CA GLU A 243 -15.46 12.73 24.12
C GLU A 243 -14.80 14.12 24.13
N GLN A 244 -14.08 14.52 23.07
CA GLN A 244 -13.50 15.86 22.97
C GLN A 244 -14.54 16.94 22.67
N LEU A 245 -15.59 16.61 21.91
CA LEU A 245 -16.71 17.53 21.68
C LEU A 245 -17.59 17.67 22.93
N GLU A 246 -17.88 16.58 23.63
CA GLU A 246 -18.65 16.63 24.89
C GLU A 246 -17.89 17.41 25.98
N SER A 247 -16.59 17.16 26.16
CA SER A 247 -15.77 17.90 27.15
C SER A 247 -15.61 19.39 26.82
N ALA A 248 -15.55 19.76 25.53
CA ALA A 248 -15.53 21.16 25.12
C ALA A 248 -16.87 21.89 25.39
N THR A 249 -18.01 21.21 25.25
CA THR A 249 -19.32 21.79 25.56
C THR A 249 -19.59 21.91 27.07
N GLU A 250 -18.99 21.06 27.90
CA GLU A 250 -19.12 21.16 29.36
C GLU A 250 -18.31 22.33 29.96
N GLU A 251 -17.13 22.67 29.41
CA GLU A 251 -16.32 23.81 29.88
C GLU A 251 -16.91 25.18 29.53
N GLU A 252 -17.70 25.32 28.46
CA GLU A 252 -18.39 26.58 28.12
C GLU A 252 -19.66 26.83 28.96
N SER A 253 -20.13 25.81 29.68
CA SER A 253 -21.37 25.84 30.47
C SER A 253 -21.15 26.16 31.97
N ALA A 254 -19.90 26.24 32.42
CA ALA A 254 -19.50 26.44 33.82
C ALA A 254 -18.91 27.84 34.07
#